data_AF-A0A7M5WZJ4-F1
#
_entry.id   AF-A0A7M5WZJ4-F1
#
_cell.length_a   1.000
_cell.length_b   1.000
_cell.length_c   1.000
_cell.angle_alpha   90.00
_cell.angle_beta   90.00
_cell.angle_gamma   90.00
#
_symmetry.space_group_name_H-M   'P 1'
#
loop_
_entity.id
_entity.type
_entity.pdbx_description
1 polymer ?
#
loop_
_entity_poly.entity_id
_entity_poly.type
_entity_poly.pdbx_seq_one_letter_code
_entity_poly.pdbx_strand_id
1 'polypeptide(L)'
;MGGYLSFEQDKTTASVEEVKKYCESVVFVRFNGQTNKFKCTDHEAADGPGQPESELGHILHQLDQIIRMAPTVTEFEITEPIKKILKMIAEIRVCTEDCESVDKCYERLLEDAEKFAKIYQERGCKSEVLENDHSFYWGTRQQMLFGKVICDWLAEHKNAPMDPIFGTLLNPTGGRVGPGDTGFFHDSLFDNMGPFAYHSAVHDGFGYLKTNHKTGPGYNYLNKGIFGDWSPLGGQYSGLEFWNETCEKLEPEKADESVFVMK
;
A
#
# COMPACT_ATOMS: atom_id res chain seq x y z
N MET A 1 -40.14 -8.06 23.94
CA MET A 1 -39.60 -9.19 23.17
C MET A 1 -38.53 -8.64 22.26
N GLY A 2 -37.27 -8.74 22.70
CA GLY A 2 -36.12 -8.22 21.97
C GLY A 2 -35.70 -9.21 20.90
N GLY A 3 -35.76 -8.79 19.64
CA GLY A 3 -35.12 -9.49 18.53
C GLY A 3 -33.64 -9.17 18.54
N TYR A 4 -32.81 -10.13 18.95
CA TYR A 4 -31.40 -10.11 18.64
C TYR A 4 -31.27 -10.29 17.12
N LEU A 5 -30.84 -9.22 16.45
CA LEU A 5 -30.31 -9.31 15.09
C LEU A 5 -29.08 -10.21 15.15
N SER A 6 -29.20 -11.41 14.59
CA SER A 6 -28.08 -12.29 14.31
C SER A 6 -27.15 -11.57 13.34
N PHE A 7 -25.96 -11.20 13.82
CA PHE A 7 -24.85 -10.86 12.92
C PHE A 7 -24.48 -12.15 12.19
N GLU A 8 -24.88 -12.27 10.92
CA GLU A 8 -24.27 -13.22 9.99
C GLU A 8 -22.81 -12.82 9.83
N GLN A 9 -21.97 -13.44 10.64
CA GLN A 9 -20.52 -13.33 10.58
C GLN A 9 -20.03 -14.38 9.58
N ASP A 10 -20.23 -14.11 8.29
CA ASP A 10 -19.72 -14.99 7.24
C ASP A 10 -18.96 -14.18 6.20
N LYS A 11 -17.65 -14.01 6.44
CA LYS A 11 -16.66 -13.53 5.48
C LYS A 11 -15.30 -14.20 5.75
N THR A 12 -15.09 -15.30 5.06
CA THR A 12 -13.80 -15.80 4.54
C THR A 12 -12.54 -15.27 5.25
N THR A 13 -12.24 -15.80 6.44
CA THR A 13 -10.91 -15.62 7.02
C THR A 13 -9.94 -16.49 6.25
N ALA A 14 -9.06 -15.88 5.45
CA ALA A 14 -7.93 -16.58 4.86
C ALA A 14 -7.16 -17.31 5.98
N SER A 15 -6.74 -18.55 5.71
CA SER A 15 -5.92 -19.32 6.63
C SER A 15 -4.58 -18.62 6.85
N VAL A 16 -3.96 -18.85 8.01
CA VAL A 16 -2.61 -18.33 8.31
C VAL A 16 -1.59 -18.74 7.23
N GLU A 17 -1.77 -19.91 6.62
CA GLU A 17 -0.89 -20.40 5.56
C GLU A 17 -1.06 -19.63 4.25
N GLU A 18 -2.29 -19.26 3.87
CA GLU A 18 -2.55 -18.39 2.72
C GLU A 18 -1.97 -16.99 2.94
N VAL A 19 -2.11 -16.45 4.15
CA VAL A 19 -1.53 -15.15 4.51
C VAL A 19 0.01 -15.18 4.41
N LYS A 20 0.66 -16.24 4.89
CA LYS A 20 2.12 -16.38 4.75
C LYS A 20 2.58 -16.43 3.31
N LYS A 21 1.91 -17.24 2.47
CA LYS A 21 2.22 -17.34 1.03
C LYS A 21 2.05 -15.99 0.34
N TYR A 22 0.98 -15.27 0.69
CA TYR A 22 0.78 -13.90 0.23
C TYR A 22 1.96 -13.00 0.64
N CYS A 23 2.35 -13.00 1.92
CA CYS A 23 3.48 -12.21 2.42
C CYS A 23 4.80 -12.55 1.70
N GLU A 24 5.10 -13.83 1.47
CA GLU A 24 6.28 -14.26 0.71
C GLU A 24 6.25 -13.74 -0.73
N SER A 25 5.08 -13.74 -1.38
CA SER A 25 4.93 -13.26 -2.76
C SER A 25 5.22 -11.77 -2.91
N VAL A 26 4.97 -10.95 -1.88
CA VAL A 26 5.16 -9.49 -1.98
C VAL A 26 6.61 -9.02 -1.80
N VAL A 27 7.52 -9.90 -1.38
CA VAL A 27 8.96 -9.59 -1.24
C VAL A 27 9.57 -9.13 -2.57
N PHE A 28 9.18 -9.78 -3.66
CA PHE A 28 9.75 -9.55 -4.99
C PHE A 28 9.04 -8.44 -5.77
N VAL A 29 7.94 -7.90 -5.23
CA VAL A 29 7.17 -6.87 -5.91
C VAL A 29 7.95 -5.57 -5.98
N ARG A 30 7.99 -5.00 -7.19
CA ARG A 30 8.53 -3.67 -7.49
C ARG A 30 7.43 -2.86 -8.20
N PHE A 31 7.44 -1.56 -7.98
CA PHE A 31 6.50 -0.62 -8.59
C PHE A 31 7.28 0.36 -9.45
N ASN A 32 6.85 0.59 -10.69
CA ASN A 32 7.50 1.56 -11.57
C ASN A 32 7.27 2.98 -11.04
N GLY A 33 8.33 3.79 -11.02
CA GLY A 33 8.30 5.17 -10.51
C GLY A 33 8.41 5.32 -8.98
N GLN A 34 8.51 4.22 -8.22
CA GLN A 34 8.75 4.28 -6.77
C GLN A 34 10.20 4.71 -6.46
N THR A 35 10.45 5.32 -5.30
CA THR A 35 11.82 5.63 -4.84
C THR A 35 12.53 4.48 -4.12
N ASN A 36 13.87 4.57 -4.20
CA ASN A 36 14.91 3.97 -3.36
C ASN A 36 15.38 2.53 -3.71
N LYS A 37 16.08 2.46 -4.85
CA LYS A 37 17.02 1.45 -5.42
C LYS A 37 17.22 0.10 -4.71
N PHE A 38 17.18 -0.97 -5.54
CA PHE A 38 17.67 -2.33 -5.23
C PHE A 38 19.18 -2.55 -5.52
N LYS A 39 19.92 -1.48 -5.91
CA LYS A 39 21.13 -1.43 -6.78
C LYS A 39 20.74 -1.22 -8.26
N CYS A 40 21.06 -0.03 -8.79
CA CYS A 40 20.64 0.60 -10.07
C CYS A 40 19.15 0.99 -10.15
N THR A 41 18.80 2.26 -9.88
CA THR A 41 18.65 3.37 -10.84
C THR A 41 17.48 3.14 -11.82
N ASP A 42 16.35 3.85 -11.79
CA ASP A 42 16.13 5.30 -11.56
C ASP A 42 17.37 6.06 -12.00
N HIS A 43 17.60 6.29 -13.29
CA HIS A 43 18.94 6.64 -13.79
C HIS A 43 19.65 7.77 -13.01
N GLU A 44 18.94 8.65 -12.29
CA GLU A 44 19.49 9.78 -11.55
C GLU A 44 18.78 10.17 -10.23
N ALA A 45 17.96 9.33 -9.58
CA ALA A 45 17.30 9.74 -8.31
C ALA A 45 18.25 9.54 -7.10
N ALA A 46 18.68 10.66 -6.50
CA ALA A 46 19.85 10.82 -5.65
C ALA A 46 19.58 10.77 -4.12
N ASP A 47 20.66 10.89 -3.36
CA ASP A 47 20.92 10.41 -2.00
C ASP A 47 20.46 11.30 -0.82
N GLY A 48 19.79 10.73 0.18
CA GLY A 48 19.77 11.24 1.56
C GLY A 48 18.58 12.10 2.02
N PRO A 49 18.44 12.35 3.35
CA PRO A 49 17.42 13.22 3.91
C PRO A 49 17.58 14.66 3.40
N GLY A 50 16.52 15.20 2.79
CA GLY A 50 16.53 16.50 2.09
C GLY A 50 16.56 16.42 0.55
N GLN A 51 16.41 15.23 -0.05
CA GLN A 51 16.29 15.06 -1.51
C GLN A 51 14.87 15.36 -2.02
N PRO A 52 14.74 15.81 -3.30
CA PRO A 52 13.46 16.11 -3.90
C PRO A 52 12.56 14.87 -3.96
N GLU A 53 11.26 15.09 -3.77
CA GLU A 53 10.21 14.08 -3.96
C GLU A 53 10.42 13.35 -5.29
N SER A 54 10.17 12.03 -5.34
CA SER A 54 10.06 11.40 -6.66
C SER A 54 8.98 12.07 -7.47
N GLU A 55 9.13 12.00 -8.78
CA GLU A 55 8.09 12.42 -9.71
C GLU A 55 6.75 11.76 -9.36
N LEU A 56 6.75 10.45 -9.06
CA LEU A 56 5.55 9.75 -8.60
C LEU A 56 5.05 10.27 -7.25
N GLY A 57 5.93 10.43 -6.26
CA GLY A 57 5.57 10.92 -4.92
C GLY A 57 4.92 12.30 -4.96
N HIS A 58 5.49 13.22 -5.72
CA HIS A 58 4.95 14.55 -5.93
C HIS A 58 3.55 14.50 -6.55
N ILE A 59 3.38 13.67 -7.59
CA ILE A 59 2.10 13.51 -8.28
C ILE A 59 1.05 12.86 -7.38
N LEU A 60 1.43 11.88 -6.56
CA LEU A 60 0.52 11.26 -5.58
C LEU A 60 0.09 12.25 -4.50
N HIS A 61 1.01 13.10 -4.03
CA HIS A 61 0.67 14.16 -3.09
C HIS A 61 -0.34 15.15 -3.70
N GLN A 62 -0.14 15.57 -4.95
CA GLN A 62 -1.10 16.44 -5.66
C GLN A 62 -2.47 15.76 -5.85
N LEU A 63 -2.48 14.48 -6.25
CA LEU A 63 -3.71 13.71 -6.44
C LEU A 63 -4.53 13.66 -5.14
N ASP A 64 -3.84 13.34 -4.06
CA ASP A 64 -4.40 13.29 -2.73
C ASP A 64 -4.98 14.65 -2.28
N GLN A 65 -4.26 15.76 -2.49
CA GLN A 65 -4.77 17.11 -2.21
C GLN A 65 -6.09 17.38 -2.95
N ILE A 66 -6.16 17.04 -4.24
CA ILE A 66 -7.37 17.21 -5.06
C ILE A 66 -8.52 16.35 -4.55
N ILE A 67 -8.26 15.08 -4.20
CA ILE A 67 -9.28 14.18 -3.62
C ILE A 67 -9.87 14.79 -2.34
N ARG A 68 -9.03 15.36 -1.48
CA ARG A 68 -9.46 15.97 -0.22
C ARG A 68 -10.21 17.29 -0.37
N MET A 69 -10.07 17.98 -1.51
CA MET A 69 -10.83 19.20 -1.82
C MET A 69 -12.33 18.95 -1.98
N ALA A 70 -12.76 17.70 -2.19
CA ALA A 70 -14.19 17.36 -2.17
C ALA A 70 -14.82 17.80 -0.83
N PRO A 71 -15.99 18.48 -0.83
CA PRO A 71 -16.64 18.94 0.40
C PRO A 71 -16.92 17.79 1.37
N THR A 72 -17.48 16.70 0.84
CA THR A 72 -17.76 15.46 1.56
C THR A 72 -17.23 14.27 0.76
N VAL A 73 -17.03 13.12 1.42
CA VAL A 73 -16.60 11.91 0.70
C VAL A 73 -17.66 11.41 -0.27
N THR A 74 -18.94 11.64 0.01
CA THR A 74 -20.07 11.27 -0.85
C THR A 74 -20.16 12.12 -2.12
N GLU A 75 -19.55 13.31 -2.10
CA GLU A 75 -19.46 14.22 -3.25
C GLU A 75 -18.14 14.07 -4.03
N PHE A 76 -17.28 13.13 -3.63
CA PHE A 76 -16.05 12.86 -4.38
C PHE A 76 -16.36 12.22 -5.73
N GLU A 77 -15.83 12.81 -6.81
CA GLU A 77 -15.98 12.32 -8.18
C GLU A 77 -14.64 12.40 -8.94
N ILE A 78 -14.49 11.58 -9.98
CA ILE A 78 -13.31 11.59 -10.85
C ILE A 78 -13.38 12.76 -11.84
N THR A 79 -12.81 13.89 -11.43
CA THR A 79 -12.79 15.14 -12.19
C THR A 79 -11.68 15.18 -13.26
N GLU A 80 -11.76 16.12 -14.21
CA GLU A 80 -10.72 16.32 -15.23
C GLU A 80 -9.31 16.56 -14.68
N PRO A 81 -9.10 17.33 -13.58
CA PRO A 81 -7.79 17.40 -12.92
C PRO A 81 -7.25 16.03 -12.47
N ILE A 82 -8.10 15.17 -11.91
CA ILE A 82 -7.71 13.80 -11.51
C ILE A 82 -7.30 12.99 -12.74
N LYS A 83 -8.10 13.03 -13.82
CA LYS A 83 -7.79 12.33 -15.07
C LYS A 83 -6.43 12.73 -15.65
N LYS A 84 -6.10 14.03 -15.62
CA LYS A 84 -4.79 14.53 -16.06
C LYS A 84 -3.65 13.96 -15.22
N ILE A 85 -3.81 13.93 -13.90
CA ILE A 85 -2.82 13.32 -13.01
C ILE A 85 -2.67 11.81 -13.29
N LEU A 86 -3.77 11.09 -13.47
CA LEU A 86 -3.71 9.66 -13.82
C LEU A 86 -2.97 9.41 -15.14
N LYS A 87 -3.07 10.33 -16.11
CA LYS A 87 -2.29 10.26 -17.35
C LYS A 87 -0.79 10.42 -17.08
N MET A 88 -0.39 11.36 -16.23
CA MET A 88 1.01 11.55 -15.83
C MET A 88 1.55 10.30 -15.10
N ILE A 89 0.75 9.68 -14.23
CA ILE A 89 1.13 8.41 -13.57
C ILE A 89 1.31 7.30 -14.62
N ALA A 90 0.44 7.23 -15.63
CA ALA A 90 0.57 6.26 -16.71
C ALA A 90 1.89 6.43 -17.49
N GLU A 91 2.29 7.67 -17.77
CA GLU A 91 3.56 8.01 -18.42
C GLU A 91 4.76 7.57 -17.58
N ILE A 92 4.74 7.82 -16.27
CA ILE A 92 5.78 7.39 -15.33
C ILE A 92 5.88 5.88 -15.23
N ARG A 93 4.81 5.12 -15.47
CA ARG A 93 4.82 3.67 -15.33
C ARG A 93 5.34 2.92 -16.53
N VAL A 94 5.22 3.52 -17.71
CA VAL A 94 5.60 2.91 -18.99
C VAL A 94 7.01 3.39 -19.34
N CYS A 95 8.01 2.81 -18.68
CA CYS A 95 9.42 3.24 -18.83
C CYS A 95 10.25 2.36 -19.77
N THR A 96 9.73 1.21 -20.22
CA THR A 96 10.54 0.23 -20.99
C THR A 96 9.77 -0.33 -22.19
N GLU A 97 10.50 -0.83 -23.19
CA GLU A 97 9.96 -1.34 -24.47
C GLU A 97 9.02 -2.55 -24.30
N ASP A 98 9.06 -3.24 -23.16
CA ASP A 98 8.20 -4.38 -22.81
C ASP A 98 6.95 -4.00 -22.00
N CYS A 99 6.76 -2.71 -21.69
CA CYS A 99 5.58 -2.22 -20.98
C CYS A 99 4.35 -2.13 -21.89
N GLU A 100 3.15 -2.21 -21.29
CA GLU A 100 1.92 -1.81 -21.98
C GLU A 100 1.99 -0.36 -22.46
N SER A 101 1.16 0.03 -23.45
CA SER A 101 1.13 1.43 -23.89
C SER A 101 0.63 2.36 -22.78
N VAL A 102 1.08 3.63 -22.80
CA VAL A 102 0.60 4.67 -21.88
C VAL A 102 -0.93 4.78 -21.90
N ASP A 103 -1.57 4.64 -23.08
CA ASP A 103 -3.03 4.69 -23.21
C ASP A 103 -3.70 3.52 -22.48
N LYS A 104 -3.18 2.30 -22.62
CA LYS A 104 -3.73 1.13 -21.93
C LYS A 104 -3.53 1.20 -20.41
N CYS A 105 -2.35 1.65 -19.96
CA CYS A 105 -2.09 1.91 -18.54
C CYS A 105 -3.05 2.96 -17.99
N TYR A 106 -3.27 4.05 -18.74
CA TYR A 106 -4.20 5.11 -18.37
C TYR A 106 -5.65 4.65 -18.31
N GLU A 107 -6.12 3.86 -19.28
CA GLU A 107 -7.47 3.26 -19.27
C GLU A 107 -7.67 2.40 -18.01
N ARG A 108 -6.71 1.54 -17.67
CA ARG A 108 -6.75 0.76 -16.42
C ARG A 108 -6.80 1.65 -15.18
N LEU A 109 -5.97 2.70 -15.13
CA LEU A 109 -5.97 3.64 -14.01
C LEU A 109 -7.30 4.39 -13.87
N LEU A 110 -8.00 4.68 -14.97
CA LEU A 110 -9.35 5.25 -14.92
C LEU A 110 -10.36 4.26 -14.34
N GLU A 111 -10.33 2.99 -14.79
CA GLU A 111 -11.20 1.95 -14.23
C GLU A 111 -10.95 1.76 -12.73
N ASP A 112 -9.69 1.80 -12.31
CA ASP A 112 -9.27 1.70 -10.92
C ASP A 112 -9.66 2.93 -10.09
N ALA A 113 -9.63 4.13 -10.69
CA ALA A 113 -10.11 5.35 -10.04
C ALA A 113 -11.63 5.29 -9.76
N GLU A 114 -12.42 4.74 -10.67
CA GLU A 114 -13.87 4.55 -10.47
C GLU A 114 -14.16 3.55 -9.35
N LYS A 115 -13.38 2.47 -9.25
CA LYS A 115 -13.48 1.52 -8.12
C LYS A 115 -13.06 2.19 -6.81
N PHE A 116 -11.96 2.95 -6.83
CA PHE A 116 -11.50 3.74 -5.68
C PHE A 116 -12.57 4.71 -5.20
N ALA A 117 -13.21 5.47 -6.10
CA ALA A 117 -14.25 6.43 -5.73
C ALA A 117 -15.39 5.78 -4.95
N LYS A 118 -15.87 4.63 -5.42
CA LYS A 118 -16.90 3.84 -4.71
C LYS A 118 -16.43 3.42 -3.32
N ILE A 119 -15.22 2.87 -3.21
CA ILE A 119 -14.66 2.43 -1.92
C ILE A 119 -14.47 3.62 -0.97
N TYR A 120 -14.00 4.75 -1.47
CA TYR A 120 -13.77 5.96 -0.70
C TYR A 120 -15.08 6.57 -0.19
N GLN A 121 -16.12 6.60 -1.02
CA GLN A 121 -17.48 6.99 -0.64
C GLN A 121 -18.09 6.04 0.39
N GLU A 122 -18.02 4.72 0.16
CA GLU A 122 -18.54 3.67 1.05
C GLU A 122 -17.91 3.71 2.45
N ARG A 123 -16.62 4.04 2.53
CA ARG A 123 -15.90 4.20 3.80
C ARG A 123 -16.52 5.30 4.68
N GLY A 124 -17.09 6.33 4.09
CA GLY A 124 -17.83 7.38 4.81
C GLY A 124 -16.97 8.42 5.55
N CYS A 125 -15.63 8.36 5.45
CA CYS A 125 -14.74 9.36 6.04
C CYS A 125 -13.51 9.64 5.17
N LYS A 126 -12.96 10.87 5.28
CA LYS A 126 -11.78 11.29 4.52
C LYS A 126 -10.54 10.49 4.96
N SER A 127 -9.58 10.35 4.05
CA SER A 127 -8.28 9.75 4.34
C SER A 127 -7.49 10.58 5.36
N GLU A 128 -6.62 9.93 6.14
CA GLU A 128 -5.68 10.61 7.03
C GLU A 128 -4.70 11.48 6.25
N VAL A 129 -4.29 12.61 6.83
CA VAL A 129 -3.34 13.53 6.20
C VAL A 129 -1.93 13.05 6.49
N LEU A 130 -1.13 12.90 5.43
CA LEU A 130 0.32 12.80 5.54
C LEU A 130 0.84 14.23 5.54
N GLU A 131 1.34 14.69 6.68
CA GLU A 131 1.76 16.09 6.85
C GLU A 131 2.93 16.44 5.91
N ASN A 132 3.06 17.72 5.59
CA ASN A 132 4.03 18.19 4.59
C ASN A 132 5.49 17.96 5.00
N ASP A 133 5.77 17.81 6.30
CA ASP A 133 7.11 17.46 6.81
C ASP A 133 7.51 16.00 6.51
N HIS A 134 6.57 15.20 6.03
CA HIS A 134 6.78 13.81 5.63
C HIS A 134 6.51 13.56 4.13
N SER A 135 6.60 14.60 3.31
CA SER A 135 6.27 14.49 1.88
C SER A 135 7.19 13.52 1.12
N PHE A 136 8.40 13.28 1.62
CA PHE A 136 9.34 12.28 1.11
C PHE A 136 8.83 10.84 1.18
N TYR A 137 7.81 10.56 2.01
CA TYR A 137 7.24 9.22 2.13
C TYR A 137 6.30 8.87 0.96
N TRP A 138 5.79 9.88 0.24
CA TRP A 138 4.93 9.67 -0.91
C TRP A 138 5.63 8.87 -2.01
N GLY A 139 4.96 7.85 -2.51
CA GLY A 139 5.46 7.00 -3.59
C GLY A 139 6.64 6.12 -3.19
N THR A 140 7.01 6.06 -1.90
CA THR A 140 8.02 5.10 -1.43
C THR A 140 7.54 3.67 -1.64
N ARG A 141 8.49 2.76 -1.81
CA ARG A 141 8.20 1.33 -1.94
C ARG A 141 7.34 0.81 -0.79
N GLN A 142 7.65 1.21 0.44
CA GLN A 142 6.92 0.79 1.64
C GLN A 142 5.46 1.26 1.61
N GLN A 143 5.21 2.52 1.22
CA GLN A 143 3.85 3.04 1.08
C GLN A 143 3.09 2.33 -0.05
N MET A 144 3.75 2.09 -1.18
CA MET A 144 3.16 1.37 -2.31
C MET A 144 2.88 -0.10 -1.99
N LEU A 145 3.73 -0.74 -1.19
CA LEU A 145 3.50 -2.09 -0.69
C LEU A 145 2.29 -2.16 0.24
N PHE A 146 2.14 -1.18 1.14
CA PHE A 146 0.93 -1.01 1.95
C PHE A 146 -0.31 -0.88 1.06
N GLY A 147 -0.26 -0.02 0.05
CA GLY A 147 -1.36 0.16 -0.90
C GLY A 147 -1.69 -1.13 -1.66
N LYS A 148 -0.67 -1.91 -2.04
CA LYS A 148 -0.85 -3.22 -2.69
C LYS A 148 -1.60 -4.21 -1.81
N VAL A 149 -1.27 -4.30 -0.52
CA VAL A 149 -1.97 -5.18 0.45
C VAL A 149 -3.45 -4.88 0.47
N ILE A 150 -3.81 -3.59 0.51
CA ILE A 150 -5.21 -3.16 0.47
C ILE A 150 -5.87 -3.55 -0.85
N CYS A 151 -5.26 -3.18 -1.97
CA CYS A 151 -5.85 -3.40 -3.29
C CYS A 151 -6.00 -4.89 -3.62
N ASP A 152 -4.99 -5.72 -3.34
CA ASP A 152 -5.06 -7.18 -3.57
C ASP A 152 -6.20 -7.81 -2.76
N TRP A 153 -6.33 -7.44 -1.49
CA TRP A 153 -7.37 -8.03 -0.64
C TRP A 153 -8.77 -7.54 -1.00
N LEU A 154 -8.93 -6.26 -1.33
CA LEU A 154 -10.19 -5.75 -1.84
C LEU A 154 -10.53 -6.36 -3.21
N ALA A 155 -9.54 -6.70 -4.03
CA ALA A 155 -9.74 -7.38 -5.29
C ALA A 155 -10.34 -8.77 -5.13
N GLU A 156 -9.85 -9.57 -4.18
CA GLU A 156 -10.37 -10.90 -3.90
C GLU A 156 -11.82 -10.87 -3.38
N HIS A 157 -12.18 -9.82 -2.64
CA HIS A 157 -13.50 -9.70 -2.00
C HIS A 157 -14.51 -8.89 -2.83
N LYS A 158 -14.04 -8.06 -3.77
CA LYS A 158 -14.87 -7.18 -4.61
C LYS A 158 -14.63 -7.37 -6.13
N ASN A 159 -13.89 -8.40 -6.56
CA ASN A 159 -13.57 -8.76 -7.95
C ASN A 159 -12.91 -7.65 -8.78
N ALA A 160 -11.95 -6.94 -8.20
CA ALA A 160 -11.34 -5.79 -8.86
C ALA A 160 -9.88 -5.56 -8.42
N PRO A 161 -8.89 -6.20 -9.06
CA PRO A 161 -7.50 -5.78 -8.92
C PRO A 161 -7.44 -4.29 -9.22
N MET A 162 -6.74 -3.57 -8.36
CA MET A 162 -6.59 -2.13 -8.41
C MET A 162 -5.13 -1.78 -8.26
N ASP A 163 -4.75 -0.69 -8.92
CA ASP A 163 -3.45 -0.12 -8.75
C ASP A 163 -3.12 0.21 -7.27
N PRO A 164 -1.94 -0.16 -6.76
CA PRO A 164 -1.52 0.13 -5.39
C PRO A 164 -1.59 1.61 -5.00
N ILE A 165 -1.50 2.56 -5.94
CA ILE A 165 -1.65 3.99 -5.62
C ILE A 165 -3.00 4.27 -4.95
N PHE A 166 -4.05 3.54 -5.33
CA PHE A 166 -5.38 3.77 -4.76
C PHE A 166 -5.49 3.23 -3.34
N GLY A 167 -4.78 2.14 -3.02
CA GLY A 167 -4.65 1.66 -1.64
C GLY A 167 -3.88 2.66 -0.76
N THR A 168 -2.82 3.27 -1.32
CA THR A 168 -2.11 4.37 -0.67
C THR A 168 -3.02 5.57 -0.40
N LEU A 169 -3.81 6.01 -1.39
CA LEU A 169 -4.71 7.16 -1.26
C LEU A 169 -5.87 6.90 -0.26
N LEU A 170 -6.21 5.63 -0.01
CA LEU A 170 -7.16 5.27 1.03
C LEU A 170 -6.60 5.55 2.44
N ASN A 171 -5.30 5.43 2.66
CA ASN A 171 -4.66 5.78 3.93
C ASN A 171 -3.20 6.24 3.75
N PRO A 172 -2.98 7.53 3.43
CA PRO A 172 -1.66 8.08 3.10
C PRO A 172 -0.55 7.87 4.13
N THR A 173 -0.90 7.78 5.40
CA THR A 173 0.01 7.54 6.53
C THR A 173 0.36 6.06 6.71
N GLY A 174 -0.37 5.17 6.04
CA GLY A 174 -0.28 3.73 6.23
C GLY A 174 1.04 3.15 5.75
N GLY A 175 1.49 2.12 6.47
CA GLY A 175 2.72 1.42 6.22
C GLY A 175 3.93 2.09 6.86
N ARG A 176 3.80 3.21 7.57
CA ARG A 176 4.91 3.85 8.28
C ARG A 176 5.23 3.10 9.57
N VAL A 177 6.51 2.97 9.89
CA VAL A 177 6.94 2.52 11.22
C VAL A 177 6.62 3.60 12.28
N GLY A 178 5.76 3.26 13.23
CA GLY A 178 5.37 4.14 14.34
C GLY A 178 3.87 4.51 14.30
N PRO A 179 3.32 5.06 15.39
CA PRO A 179 1.91 5.45 15.43
C PRO A 179 1.64 6.67 14.55
N GLY A 180 0.91 6.48 13.46
CA GLY A 180 0.49 7.56 12.57
C GLY A 180 1.68 8.32 11.97
N ASP A 181 1.69 9.63 12.13
CA ASP A 181 2.64 10.54 11.49
C ASP A 181 3.88 10.88 12.34
N THR A 182 4.24 10.04 13.32
CA THR A 182 5.39 10.36 14.19
C THR A 182 6.73 10.08 13.50
N GLY A 183 7.39 11.12 12.97
CA GLY A 183 8.66 11.03 12.22
C GLY A 183 9.82 10.35 12.96
N PHE A 184 10.00 10.57 14.26
CA PHE A 184 11.17 10.08 15.00
C PHE A 184 11.39 8.54 14.94
N PHE A 185 10.32 7.77 15.12
CA PHE A 185 10.39 6.31 15.07
C PHE A 185 10.60 5.81 13.64
N HIS A 186 9.97 6.50 12.69
CA HIS A 186 10.13 6.18 11.28
C HIS A 186 11.57 6.39 10.84
N ASP A 187 12.14 7.58 11.04
CA ASP A 187 13.48 7.92 10.59
C ASP A 187 14.58 7.02 11.19
N SER A 188 14.36 6.53 12.42
CA SER A 188 15.33 5.67 13.12
C SER A 188 15.25 4.19 12.72
N LEU A 189 14.09 3.71 12.26
CA LEU A 189 13.82 2.30 11.97
C LEU A 189 13.50 2.04 10.50
N PHE A 190 13.44 3.08 9.68
CA PHE A 190 13.15 2.98 8.26
C PHE A 190 14.25 2.22 7.54
N ASP A 191 13.87 1.08 6.99
CA ASP A 191 14.64 0.32 6.02
C ASP A 191 13.72 0.10 4.83
N ASN A 192 14.08 0.57 3.64
CA ASN A 192 13.20 0.50 2.47
C ASN A 192 12.91 -0.95 2.01
N MET A 193 13.74 -1.90 2.41
CA MET A 193 13.67 -3.30 1.98
C MET A 193 13.88 -4.31 3.10
N GLY A 194 13.95 -3.85 4.35
CA GLY A 194 14.16 -4.71 5.49
C GLY A 194 12.88 -5.29 6.06
N PRO A 195 13.04 -6.18 7.06
CA PRO A 195 11.94 -6.78 7.79
C PRO A 195 10.94 -5.76 8.34
N PHE A 196 11.41 -4.59 8.79
CA PHE A 196 10.55 -3.51 9.28
C PHE A 196 9.65 -2.89 8.20
N ALA A 197 10.15 -2.65 6.97
CA ALA A 197 9.30 -2.14 5.89
C ALA A 197 8.21 -3.11 5.50
N TYR A 198 8.56 -4.40 5.32
CA TYR A 198 7.55 -5.41 4.99
C TYR A 198 6.54 -5.58 6.11
N HIS A 199 7.02 -5.67 7.34
CA HIS A 199 6.18 -5.82 8.51
C HIS A 199 5.18 -4.68 8.62
N SER A 200 5.65 -3.43 8.66
CA SER A 200 4.79 -2.25 8.80
C SER A 200 3.78 -2.11 7.66
N ALA A 201 4.22 -2.28 6.41
CA ALA A 201 3.32 -2.20 5.25
C ALA A 201 2.18 -3.24 5.32
N VAL A 202 2.50 -4.50 5.61
CA VAL A 202 1.49 -5.58 5.69
C VAL A 202 0.63 -5.48 6.94
N HIS A 203 1.24 -5.16 8.08
CA HIS A 203 0.57 -4.99 9.36
C HIS A 203 -0.49 -3.88 9.30
N ASP A 204 -0.11 -2.70 8.79
CA ASP A 204 -1.05 -1.59 8.61
C ASP A 204 -2.07 -1.88 7.52
N GLY A 205 -1.67 -2.52 6.42
CA GLY A 205 -2.59 -2.87 5.32
C GLY A 205 -3.72 -3.76 5.79
N PHE A 206 -3.41 -4.84 6.51
CA PHE A 206 -4.41 -5.73 7.10
C PHE A 206 -5.18 -5.08 8.25
N GLY A 207 -4.54 -4.26 9.07
CA GLY A 207 -5.20 -3.46 10.09
C GLY A 207 -6.25 -2.50 9.51
N TYR A 208 -5.91 -1.82 8.42
CA TYR A 208 -6.80 -0.94 7.68
C TYR A 208 -8.01 -1.70 7.12
N LEU A 209 -7.77 -2.84 6.46
CA LEU A 209 -8.82 -3.70 5.91
C LEU A 209 -9.80 -4.17 6.98
N LYS A 210 -9.28 -4.61 8.14
CA LYS A 210 -10.10 -5.05 9.26
C LYS A 210 -10.93 -3.91 9.85
N THR A 211 -10.32 -2.75 10.01
CA THR A 211 -10.94 -1.59 10.65
C THR A 211 -12.02 -0.96 9.78
N ASN A 212 -11.69 -0.70 8.51
CA ASN A 212 -12.53 0.10 7.61
C ASN A 212 -13.44 -0.75 6.72
N HIS A 213 -13.01 -1.97 6.34
CA HIS A 213 -13.73 -2.82 5.37
C HIS A 213 -14.29 -4.11 5.97
N LYS A 214 -14.03 -4.36 7.27
CA LYS A 214 -14.43 -5.57 8.00
C LYS A 214 -14.00 -6.85 7.29
N THR A 215 -12.83 -6.82 6.65
CA THR A 215 -12.23 -7.94 5.92
C THR A 215 -10.75 -8.09 6.27
N GLY A 216 -10.15 -9.19 5.84
CA GLY A 216 -8.74 -9.48 6.05
C GLY A 216 -8.40 -9.96 7.48
N PRO A 217 -7.14 -10.39 7.67
CA PRO A 217 -6.70 -11.05 8.89
C PRO A 217 -6.40 -10.07 10.04
N GLY A 218 -6.42 -8.75 9.79
CA GLY A 218 -6.15 -7.71 10.78
C GLY A 218 -4.67 -7.61 11.19
N TYR A 219 -4.40 -6.82 12.22
CA TYR A 219 -3.05 -6.52 12.69
C TYR A 219 -2.27 -7.77 13.15
N ASN A 220 -2.96 -8.75 13.74
CA ASN A 220 -2.37 -10.04 14.13
C ASN A 220 -2.48 -11.06 12.99
N TYR A 221 -2.00 -10.72 11.80
CA TYR A 221 -2.25 -11.48 10.57
C TYR A 221 -1.66 -12.90 10.55
N LEU A 222 -0.69 -13.19 11.42
CA LEU A 222 -0.13 -14.54 11.62
C LEU A 222 -0.82 -15.32 12.75
N ASN A 223 -1.77 -14.69 13.45
CA ASN A 223 -2.49 -15.23 14.60
C ASN A 223 -1.57 -15.81 15.69
N LYS A 224 -0.50 -15.08 16.01
CA LYS A 224 0.56 -15.49 16.96
C LYS A 224 0.79 -14.48 18.10
N GLY A 225 0.15 -13.32 18.08
CA GLY A 225 0.27 -12.29 19.11
C GLY A 225 -0.67 -12.49 20.31
N ILE A 226 -0.32 -11.84 21.44
CA ILE A 226 -1.14 -11.78 22.67
C ILE A 226 -2.33 -10.82 22.49
N PHE A 227 -2.15 -9.75 21.70
CA PHE A 227 -3.22 -8.85 21.33
C PHE A 227 -3.97 -9.36 20.10
N GLY A 228 -5.28 -9.11 20.05
CA GLY A 228 -6.15 -9.51 18.95
C GLY A 228 -5.87 -8.78 17.63
N ASP A 229 -6.55 -9.21 16.58
CA ASP A 229 -6.43 -8.70 15.21
C ASP A 229 -6.90 -7.24 15.02
N TRP A 230 -7.62 -6.69 15.98
CA TRP A 230 -8.13 -5.32 16.01
C TRP A 230 -7.15 -4.31 16.63
N SER A 231 -6.10 -4.79 17.31
CA SER A 231 -5.16 -3.92 18.01
C SER A 231 -3.93 -3.65 17.15
N PRO A 232 -3.50 -2.38 16.98
CA PRO A 232 -2.23 -2.05 16.34
C PRO A 232 -1.00 -2.66 17.05
N LEU A 233 -1.14 -3.11 18.31
CA LEU A 233 -0.09 -3.83 19.02
C LEU A 233 -0.10 -5.34 18.74
N GLY A 234 -1.15 -5.87 18.11
CA GLY A 234 -1.26 -7.25 17.68
C GLY A 234 -0.24 -7.58 16.60
N GLY A 235 0.35 -8.77 16.66
CA GLY A 235 1.25 -9.27 15.61
C GLY A 235 2.61 -8.60 15.49
N GLN A 236 2.95 -7.59 16.29
CA GLN A 236 4.22 -6.85 16.20
C GLN A 236 5.45 -7.77 16.26
N TYR A 237 5.60 -8.52 17.36
CA TYR A 237 6.75 -9.42 17.55
C TYR A 237 6.75 -10.57 16.53
N SER A 238 5.65 -11.30 16.42
CA SER A 238 5.56 -12.47 15.54
C SER A 238 5.67 -12.12 14.05
N GLY A 239 5.19 -10.94 13.66
CA GLY A 239 5.29 -10.44 12.30
C GLY A 239 6.73 -10.04 11.99
N LEU A 240 7.39 -9.31 12.88
CA LEU A 240 8.80 -8.94 12.69
C LEU A 240 9.71 -10.18 12.66
N GLU A 241 9.49 -11.16 13.54
CA GLU A 241 10.17 -12.46 13.53
C GLU A 241 10.00 -13.17 12.18
N PHE A 242 8.76 -13.26 11.68
CA PHE A 242 8.49 -13.84 10.36
C PHE A 242 9.25 -13.13 9.24
N TRP A 243 9.26 -11.80 9.21
CA TRP A 243 9.94 -11.06 8.15
C TRP A 243 11.46 -11.15 8.24
N ASN A 244 12.03 -11.23 9.45
CA ASN A 244 13.45 -11.52 9.63
C ASN A 244 13.79 -12.87 9.00
N GLU A 245 13.07 -13.93 9.35
CA GLU A 245 13.30 -15.26 8.77
C GLU A 245 13.11 -15.28 7.25
N THR A 246 12.07 -14.62 6.74
CA THR A 246 11.77 -14.58 5.31
C THR A 246 12.86 -13.82 4.55
N CYS A 247 13.32 -12.67 5.05
CA CYS A 247 14.42 -11.93 4.45
C CYS A 247 15.71 -12.76 4.48
N GLU A 248 16.06 -13.39 5.61
CA GLU A 248 17.24 -14.26 5.74
C GLU A 248 17.22 -15.45 4.77
N LYS A 249 16.04 -16.09 4.58
CA LYS A 249 15.88 -17.22 3.65
C LYS A 249 16.02 -16.80 2.19
N LEU A 250 15.62 -15.57 1.85
CA LEU A 250 15.65 -15.05 0.48
C LEU A 250 16.93 -14.29 0.13
N GLU A 251 17.82 -14.03 1.09
CA GLU A 251 19.18 -13.52 0.85
C GLU A 251 20.13 -14.50 0.14
N PRO A 252 20.19 -15.81 0.45
CA PRO A 252 21.07 -16.76 -0.25
C PRO A 252 20.69 -16.98 -1.72
N GLU A 253 19.47 -16.66 -2.15
CA GLU A 253 19.03 -16.71 -3.55
C GLU A 253 19.43 -15.46 -4.36
N LYS A 254 20.13 -14.47 -3.78
CA LYS A 254 20.72 -13.33 -4.53
C LYS A 254 22.19 -13.53 -4.90
N ALA A 255 22.80 -14.63 -4.48
CA ALA A 255 24.15 -15.00 -4.91
C ALA A 255 24.14 -15.67 -6.30
N ASP A 256 22.98 -16.07 -6.80
CA ASP A 256 22.79 -16.71 -8.09
C ASP A 256 21.46 -16.20 -8.69
N GLU A 257 21.43 -15.88 -9.98
CA GLU A 257 20.21 -15.56 -10.77
C GLU A 257 19.73 -14.10 -10.85
N SER A 258 20.26 -13.44 -11.87
CA SER A 258 19.51 -12.62 -12.83
C SER A 258 18.11 -13.17 -13.17
N VAL A 259 17.17 -12.24 -13.44
CA VAL A 259 15.87 -12.41 -14.13
C VAL A 259 14.67 -12.70 -13.20
N PHE A 260 13.79 -11.71 -13.01
CA PHE A 260 12.33 -11.80 -13.23
C PHE A 260 11.67 -10.43 -13.01
N VAL A 261 11.31 -9.76 -14.12
CA VAL A 261 10.33 -8.65 -14.12
C VAL A 261 8.99 -9.28 -14.45
N MET A 262 8.02 -9.27 -13.53
CA MET A 262 6.65 -9.72 -13.82
C MET A 262 5.78 -8.56 -14.33
N LYS A 263 4.90 -8.91 -15.27
CA LYS A 263 3.95 -8.09 -16.03
C LYS A 263 2.81 -7.53 -15.18
#